data_AF-A0A924TQ10-F1
#
_entry.id   AF-A0A924TQ10-F1
#
_cell.length_a   1.000
_cell.length_b   1.000
_cell.length_c   1.000
_cell.angle_alpha   90.00
_cell.angle_beta   90.00
_cell.angle_gamma   90.00
#
_symmetry.space_group_name_H-M   'P 1'
#
loop_
_entity.id
_entity.type
_entity.pdbx_description
1 polymer ?
#
loop_
_entity_poly.entity_id
_entity_poly.type
_entity_poly.pdbx_seq_one_letter_code
_entity_poly.pdbx_strand_id
1 'polypeptide(L)'
;LLRHSEGSVEEFERLVVSSRDIIECHATTGEADYVIKVVVADMKAYDQFLQSQIFKVPGVASVRSNVVLREVKYETALPVA
;
A
#
# COMPACT_ATOMS: atom_id res chain seq x y z
N LEU A 1 20.22 2.76 5.54
CA LEU A 1 19.45 2.94 6.79
C LEU A 1 19.02 4.41 6.90
N LEU A 2 18.07 4.83 6.06
CA LEU A 2 17.45 6.15 6.18
C LEU A 2 16.37 6.00 7.26
N ARG A 3 16.70 6.43 8.47
CA ARG A 3 15.78 6.49 9.60
C ARG A 3 14.55 7.26 9.14
N HIS A 4 13.39 6.64 9.33
CA HIS A 4 12.08 7.26 9.29
C HIS A 4 12.17 8.64 9.95
N SER A 5 12.12 9.73 9.16
CA SER A 5 11.73 11.00 9.75
C SER A 5 10.27 10.85 10.14
N GLU A 6 9.90 11.07 11.40
CA GLU A 6 8.52 10.86 11.88
C GLU A 6 7.47 11.52 10.95
N GLY A 7 7.81 12.67 10.35
CA GLY A 7 6.94 13.36 9.38
C GLY A 7 6.69 12.62 8.05
N SER A 8 7.60 11.78 7.57
CA SER A 8 7.41 11.03 6.31
C SER A 8 6.46 9.85 6.47
N VAL A 9 6.44 9.24 7.67
CA VAL A 9 5.58 8.11 7.99
C VAL A 9 4.13 8.57 8.11
N GLU A 10 3.89 9.66 8.85
CA GLU A 10 2.54 10.20 8.99
C GLU A 10 1.96 10.67 7.65
N GLU A 11 2.78 11.23 6.75
CA GLU A 11 2.32 11.63 5.43
C GLU A 11 1.90 10.43 4.58
N PHE A 12 2.68 9.34 4.63
CA PHE A 12 2.30 8.08 4.00
C PHE A 12 0.98 7.53 4.57
N GLU A 13 0.84 7.47 5.89
CA GLU A 13 -0.39 6.96 6.53
C GLU A 13 -1.61 7.82 6.19
N ARG A 14 -1.47 9.15 6.18
CA ARG A 14 -2.54 10.05 5.72
C ARG A 14 -2.93 9.79 4.27
N LEU A 15 -1.95 9.61 3.38
CA LEU A 15 -2.20 9.27 1.98
C LEU A 15 -2.97 7.95 1.88
N VAL A 16 -2.52 6.92 2.59
CA VAL A 16 -3.16 5.60 2.63
C VAL A 16 -4.62 5.71 3.04
N VAL A 17 -4.91 6.40 4.16
CA VAL A 17 -6.28 6.55 4.66
C VAL A 17 -7.16 7.36 3.71
N SER A 18 -6.60 8.33 2.99
CA SER A 18 -7.35 9.17 2.05
C SER A 18 -7.60 8.51 0.68
N SER A 19 -6.81 7.51 0.32
CA SER A 19 -6.86 6.88 -0.99
C SER A 19 -7.93 5.81 -1.04
N ARG A 20 -8.87 5.94 -1.99
CA ARG A 20 -9.93 4.93 -2.20
C ARG A 20 -9.45 3.67 -2.91
N ASP A 21 -8.34 3.77 -3.64
CA ASP A 21 -7.78 2.65 -4.38
C ASP A 21 -7.06 1.67 -3.43
N ILE A 22 -6.63 2.14 -2.26
CA ILE A 22 -5.98 1.32 -1.23
C ILE A 22 -7.08 0.75 -0.31
N ILE A 23 -7.25 -0.58 -0.34
CA ILE A 23 -8.30 -1.26 0.42
C ILE A 23 -7.79 -1.91 1.71
N GLU A 24 -6.49 -2.19 1.80
CA GLU A 24 -5.83 -2.75 2.98
C GLU A 24 -4.41 -2.16 3.09
N CYS A 25 -3.95 -1.87 4.30
CA CYS A 25 -2.58 -1.44 4.59
C CYS A 25 -2.13 -2.01 5.93
N HIS A 26 -0.93 -2.58 5.96
CA HIS A 26 -0.36 -3.23 7.13
C HIS A 26 1.09 -2.79 7.32
N ALA A 27 1.42 -2.28 8.50
CA ALA A 27 2.81 -2.14 8.93
C ALA A 27 3.38 -3.53 9.24
N THR A 28 4.59 -3.84 8.77
CA THR A 28 5.21 -5.15 8.97
C THR A 28 6.65 -5.03 9.45
N THR A 29 7.14 -6.05 10.14
CA THR A 29 8.56 -6.15 10.54
C THR A 29 9.41 -6.92 9.51
N GLY A 30 8.89 -7.10 8.29
CA GLY A 30 9.51 -7.89 7.21
C GLY A 30 10.47 -7.08 6.34
N GLU A 31 10.60 -7.48 5.07
CA GLU A 31 11.47 -6.77 4.10
C GLU A 31 10.95 -5.38 3.74
N ALA A 32 9.65 -5.13 3.91
CA ALA A 32 9.01 -3.84 3.66
C ALA A 32 8.33 -3.35 4.93
N ASP A 33 8.48 -2.06 5.23
CA ASP A 33 7.84 -1.45 6.40
C ASP A 33 6.31 -1.48 6.28
N TYR A 34 5.77 -1.39 5.05
CA TYR A 34 4.35 -1.48 4.77
C TYR A 34 4.04 -2.43 3.60
N VAL A 35 2.92 -3.14 3.72
CA VAL A 35 2.27 -3.88 2.63
C VAL A 35 0.88 -3.30 2.42
N ILE A 36 0.58 -2.91 1.18
CA ILE A 36 -0.73 -2.38 0.79
C ILE A 36 -1.39 -3.26 -0.25
N LYS A 37 -2.71 -3.38 -0.19
CA LYS A 37 -3.54 -3.98 -1.22
C LYS A 37 -4.29 -2.89 -1.94
N VAL A 38 -4.16 -2.87 -3.26
CA VAL A 38 -4.72 -1.82 -4.13
C VAL A 38 -5.62 -2.45 -5.17
N VAL A 39 -6.78 -1.84 -5.42
CA VAL A 39 -7.71 -2.24 -6.47
C VAL A 39 -7.91 -1.06 -7.42
N VAL A 40 -7.58 -1.28 -8.69
CA VAL A 40 -7.69 -0.30 -9.76
C VAL A 40 -8.29 -0.96 -11.00
N ALA A 41 -8.81 -0.15 -11.93
CA ALA A 41 -9.52 -0.64 -13.11
C ALA A 41 -8.62 -1.42 -14.08
N ASP A 42 -7.37 -0.99 -14.26
CA ASP A 42 -6.42 -1.59 -15.20
C ASP A 42 -4.96 -1.19 -14.88
N MET A 43 -4.02 -1.65 -15.71
CA MET A 43 -2.59 -1.38 -15.55
C MET A 43 -2.22 0.09 -15.78
N LYS A 44 -3.03 0.85 -16.54
CA LYS A 44 -2.81 2.27 -16.76
C LYS A 44 -3.22 3.07 -15.51
N ALA A 45 -4.35 2.71 -14.90
CA ALA A 45 -4.78 3.26 -13.62
C ALA A 45 -3.77 2.92 -12.51
N TYR A 46 -3.19 1.71 -12.54
CA TYR A 46 -2.12 1.32 -11.63
C TYR A 46 -0.86 2.19 -11.77
N ASP A 47 -0.36 2.40 -13.00
CA ASP A 47 0.80 3.28 -13.23
C ASP A 47 0.50 4.71 -12.78
N GLN A 48 -0.69 5.23 -13.09
CA GLN A 48 -1.12 6.54 -12.62
C GLN A 48 -1.17 6.61 -11.09
N PHE A 49 -1.66 5.58 -10.41
CA PHE A 49 -1.66 5.50 -8.94
C PHE A 49 -0.23 5.59 -8.38
N LEU A 50 0.72 4.83 -8.92
CA LEU A 50 2.12 4.89 -8.49
C LEU A 50 2.71 6.28 -8.69
N GLN A 51 2.56 6.86 -9.87
CA GLN A 51 3.13 8.17 -10.22
C GLN A 51 2.48 9.32 -9.45
N SER A 52 1.17 9.27 -9.26
CA SER A 52 0.41 10.39 -8.70
C SER A 52 0.38 10.40 -7.18
N GLN A 53 0.46 9.23 -6.55
CA GLN A 53 0.34 9.05 -5.11
C GLN A 53 1.65 8.52 -4.51
N ILE A 54 2.04 7.28 -4.82
CA ILE A 54 3.10 6.58 -4.09
C ILE A 54 4.48 7.20 -4.26
N PHE A 55 4.91 7.49 -5.49
CA PHE A 55 6.25 8.04 -5.75
C PHE A 55 6.43 9.49 -5.30
N LYS A 56 5.33 10.17 -4.94
CA LYS A 56 5.39 11.53 -4.38
C LYS A 56 5.57 11.55 -2.89
N VAL A 57 5.35 10.43 -2.20
CA VAL A 57 5.48 10.35 -0.74
C VAL A 57 6.96 10.39 -0.36
N PRO A 58 7.40 11.41 0.39
CA PRO A 58 8.75 11.43 0.94
C PRO A 58 8.98 10.18 1.81
N GLY A 59 10.12 9.52 1.65
CA GLY A 59 10.46 8.33 2.45
C GLY A 59 10.09 6.98 1.84
N VAL A 60 9.36 6.94 0.72
CA VAL A 60 9.21 5.70 -0.06
C VAL A 60 10.52 5.41 -0.79
N ALA A 61 11.31 4.48 -0.25
CA ALA A 61 12.61 4.13 -0.80
C ALA A 61 12.53 3.18 -2.00
N SER A 62 11.59 2.24 -1.97
CA SER A 62 11.40 1.23 -3.02
C SER A 62 9.99 0.68 -3.01
N VAL A 63 9.46 0.37 -4.19
CA VAL A 63 8.16 -0.29 -4.35
C VAL A 63 8.35 -1.60 -5.08
N ARG A 64 7.79 -2.68 -4.52
CA ARG A 64 7.70 -3.99 -5.15
C ARG A 64 6.24 -4.38 -5.20
N SER A 65 5.77 -4.81 -6.35
CA SER A 65 4.35 -5.09 -6.57
C SER A 65 4.11 -6.47 -7.11
N ASN A 66 3.02 -7.07 -6.65
CA ASN A 66 2.54 -8.37 -7.08
C ASN A 66 1.13 -8.19 -7.65
N VAL A 67 0.91 -8.69 -8.87
CA VAL A 67 -0.42 -8.66 -9.50
C VAL A 67 -1.13 -9.97 -9.18
N VAL A 68 -2.30 -9.88 -8.55
CA VAL A 68 -3.13 -11.05 -8.25
C VAL A 68 -3.78 -11.53 -9.55
N LEU A 69 -3.43 -12.75 -9.99
CA LEU A 69 -3.99 -13.34 -11.21
C LEU A 69 -5.36 -14.00 -10.97
N ARG A 70 -5.59 -14.55 -9.77
CA ARG A 70 -6.83 -15.20 -9.39
C ARG A 70 -7.00 -15.16 -7.87
N GLU A 71 -8.14 -14.66 -7.42
CA GLU A 71 -8.55 -14.76 -6.02
C GLU A 71 -9.09 -16.17 -5.76
N VAL A 72 -8.46 -16.89 -4.83
CA VAL A 72 -8.86 -18.27 -4.48
C VAL A 72 -9.84 -18.29 -3.30
N LYS A 73 -9.68 -17.35 -2.34
CA LYS A 73 -10.54 -17.18 -1.17
C LYS A 73 -10.46 -15.72 -0.70
N TYR A 74 -11.60 -15.15 -0.33
CA TYR A 74 -11.70 -13.89 0.39
C TYR A 74 -12.76 -14.04 1.49
N GLU A 75 -12.37 -13.83 2.75
CA GLU A 75 -13.23 -13.97 3.91
C GLU A 75 -12.87 -12.88 4.93
N THR A 76 -13.86 -12.10 5.34
CA THR A 76 -13.68 -10.99 6.28
C THR A 76 -14.11 -11.34 7.70
N ALA A 77 -14.86 -12.44 7.86
CA ALA A 77 -15.27 -12.94 9.17
C ALA A 77 -14.06 -13.53 9.90
N LEU A 78 -13.84 -13.09 11.14
CA LEU A 78 -12.81 -13.67 12.00
C LEU A 78 -13.30 -15.02 12.54
N PRO A 79 -12.45 -16.07 12.54
CA PRO A 79 -12.83 -17.41 13.02
C PRO A 79 -12.81 -17.53 14.55
N VAL A 80 -12.76 -16.40 15.26
CA VAL A 80 -12.63 -16.30 16.72
C VAL A 80 -13.74 -15.38 17.23
N ALA A 81 -14.86 -15.99 17.60
CA ALA A 81 -15.91 -15.35 18.40
C ALA A 81 -15.60 -15.53 19.89
#